data_AF-A0A7R7AH13-F1
#
_entry.id   AF-A0A7R7AH13-F1
#
_cell.length_a   1.000
_cell.length_b   1.000
_cell.length_c   1.000
_cell.angle_alpha   90.00
_cell.angle_beta   90.00
_cell.angle_gamma   90.00
#
_symmetry.space_group_name_H-M   'P 1'
#
loop_
_entity.id
_entity.type
_entity.pdbx_description
1 polymer ?
#
loop_
_entity_poly.entity_id
_entity_poly.type
_entity_poly.pdbx_seq_one_letter_code
_entity_poly.pdbx_strand_id
1 'polypeptide(L)' 'MAQLHFYLPDSLADSVRLKAEHAHLSVSKYLAELVKREVTNQWPENYFDNFGQWDGDVLQRPDQDALEQREILD' A
#
# COMPACT_ATOMS: atom_id res chain seq x y z
N MET A 1 2.75 -21.05 -6.96
CA MET A 1 1.58 -20.15 -7.09
C MET A 1 0.34 -20.91 -6.68
N ALA A 2 -0.53 -20.33 -5.85
CA ALA A 2 -1.83 -20.91 -5.55
C ALA A 2 -2.85 -20.50 -6.62
N GLN A 3 -3.73 -21.42 -7.03
CA GLN A 3 -4.79 -21.15 -8.00
C GLN A 3 -6.13 -21.03 -7.26
N LEU A 4 -6.86 -19.96 -7.52
CA LEU A 4 -8.15 -19.67 -6.91
C LEU A 4 -9.24 -19.63 -8.00
N HIS A 5 -10.39 -20.22 -7.70
CA HIS A 5 -11.57 -20.20 -8.55
C HIS A 5 -12.67 -19.43 -7.83
N PHE A 6 -13.27 -18.46 -8.52
CA PHE A 6 -14.31 -17.61 -7.96
C PHE A 6 -15.60 -17.76 -8.76
N TYR A 7 -16.72 -17.75 -8.05
CA TYR A 7 -18.05 -17.65 -8.62
C TYR A 7 -18.60 -16.28 -8.29
N LEU A 8 -18.97 -15.53 -9.31
CA LEU A 8 -19.50 -14.18 -9.22
C LEU A 8 -20.70 -14.06 -10.17
N PRO A 9 -21.69 -13.21 -9.85
CA PRO A 9 -22.73 -12.84 -10.80
C PRO A 9 -22.11 -12.21 -12.06
N ASP A 10 -22.74 -12.45 -13.22
CA ASP A 10 -22.22 -11.97 -14.51
C ASP A 10 -22.02 -10.45 -14.55
N SER A 11 -22.95 -9.70 -13.96
CA SER A 11 -22.85 -8.23 -13.87
C SER A 11 -21.60 -7.75 -13.12
N LEU A 12 -21.19 -8.49 -12.10
CA LEU A 12 -19.97 -8.21 -11.36
C LEU A 12 -18.73 -8.64 -12.16
N ALA A 13 -18.81 -9.77 -12.86
CA ALA A 13 -17.76 -10.24 -13.75
C ALA A 13 -17.43 -9.19 -14.82
N ASP A 14 -18.46 -8.61 -15.44
CA ASP A 14 -18.32 -7.59 -16.48
C ASP A 14 -17.72 -6.31 -15.91
N SER A 15 -18.14 -5.91 -14.71
CA SER A 15 -17.57 -4.76 -14.01
C SER A 15 -16.08 -4.95 -13.72
N VAL A 16 -15.65 -6.16 -13.34
CA VAL A 16 -14.23 -6.48 -13.12
C VAL A 16 -13.46 -6.45 -14.44
N ARG A 17 -14.01 -7.02 -15.52
CA ARG A 17 -13.39 -6.98 -16.85
C ARG A 17 -13.16 -5.56 -17.32
N LEU A 18 -14.17 -4.70 -17.21
CA LEU A 18 -14.08 -3.29 -17.60
C LEU A 18 -13.01 -2.54 -16.80
N LYS A 19 -12.94 -2.75 -15.48
CA LYS A 19 -11.91 -2.15 -14.63
C LYS A 19 -10.50 -2.64 -14.97
N ALA A 20 -10.34 -3.93 -15.28
CA ALA A 20 -9.07 -4.49 -15.70
C ALA A 20 -8.61 -3.90 -17.05
N GLU A 21 -9.53 -3.73 -18.00
CA GLU A 21 -9.28 -3.09 -19.29
C GLU A 21 -8.82 -1.64 -19.14
N HIS A 22 -9.52 -0.84 -18.31
CA HIS A 22 -9.12 0.54 -18.01
C HIS A 22 -7.75 0.63 -17.33
N ALA A 23 -7.36 -0.39 -16.56
CA ALA A 23 -6.03 -0.47 -15.96
C ALA A 23 -4.96 -1.03 -16.91
N HIS A 24 -5.33 -1.42 -18.14
CA HIS A 24 -4.46 -2.13 -19.10
C HIS A 24 -3.87 -3.43 -18.53
N LEU A 25 -4.64 -4.15 -17.72
CA LEU A 25 -4.25 -5.41 -17.09
C LEU A 25 -5.15 -6.56 -17.54
N SER A 26 -4.62 -7.78 -17.51
CA SER A 26 -5.49 -8.98 -17.59
C SER A 26 -6.34 -9.10 -16.33
N VAL A 27 -7.51 -9.72 -16.44
CA VAL A 27 -8.44 -9.93 -15.30
C VAL A 27 -7.74 -10.61 -14.13
N SER A 28 -6.96 -11.67 -14.39
CA SER A 28 -6.24 -12.41 -13.35
C SER A 28 -5.20 -11.54 -12.64
N LYS A 29 -4.46 -10.70 -13.38
CA LYS A 29 -3.46 -9.79 -12.80
C LYS A 29 -4.14 -8.67 -12.01
N TYR A 30 -5.22 -8.10 -12.53
CA TYR A 30 -6.02 -7.10 -11.85
C TYR A 30 -6.55 -7.60 -10.49
N LEU A 31 -7.12 -8.81 -10.46
CA LEU A 31 -7.59 -9.43 -9.23
C LEU A 31 -6.44 -9.73 -8.26
N ALA A 32 -5.29 -10.20 -8.74
CA ALA A 32 -4.13 -10.45 -7.91
C ALA A 32 -3.62 -9.17 -7.22
N GLU A 33 -3.54 -8.05 -7.94
CA GLU A 33 -3.16 -6.76 -7.38
C GLU A 33 -4.20 -6.24 -6.36
N LEU A 34 -5.49 -6.45 -6.63
CA LEU A 34 -6.55 -6.07 -5.70
C LEU A 34 -6.45 -6.85 -4.38
N VAL A 35 -6.25 -8.16 -4.47
CA VAL A 35 -6.03 -9.02 -3.28
C VAL A 35 -4.73 -8.63 -2.58
N LYS A 36 -3.65 -8.34 -3.31
CA LYS A 36 -2.40 -7.86 -2.72
C LYS A 36 -2.65 -6.59 -1.91
N ARG A 37 -3.30 -5.58 -2.49
CA ARG A 37 -3.61 -4.31 -1.82
C ARG A 37 -4.47 -4.50 -0.57
N GLU A 38 -5.42 -5.42 -0.60
CA GLU A 38 -6.32 -5.65 0.53
C GLU A 38 -5.64 -6.42 1.68
N VAL A 39 -4.81 -7.41 1.34
CA VAL A 39 -4.18 -8.30 2.33
C VAL A 39 -2.88 -7.71 2.89
N THR A 40 -2.13 -6.95 2.07
CA THR A 40 -0.92 -6.26 2.54
C THR A 40 -1.28 -4.88 3.05
N ASN A 41 -1.25 -4.69 4.37
CA ASN A 41 -1.35 -3.39 5.02
C ASN A 41 0.01 -2.65 5.00
N GLN A 42 0.71 -2.70 3.86
CA GLN A 42 2.04 -2.16 3.67
C GLN A 42 2.03 -1.18 2.50
N TRP A 43 2.81 -0.12 2.61
CA TRP A 43 2.99 0.83 1.52
C TRP A 43 3.55 0.10 0.28
N PRO A 44 3.20 0.55 -0.94
CA PRO A 44 3.81 0.02 -2.16
C PRO A 44 5.34 0.05 -2.07
N GLU A 45 5.99 -0.89 -2.74
CA GLU A 45 7.45 -0.85 -2.90
C GLU A 45 7.85 0.51 -3.48
N ASN A 46 8.90 1.10 -2.91
CA ASN A 46 9.42 2.42 -3.27
C ASN A 46 8.46 3.60 -3.04
N TYR A 47 7.38 3.44 -2.26
CA TYR A 47 6.46 4.55 -1.97
C TYR A 47 7.17 5.72 -1.28
N PHE A 48 8.01 5.44 -0.28
CA PHE A 48 8.79 6.48 0.39
C PHE A 48 9.84 7.08 -0.54
N ASP A 49 10.57 6.26 -1.29
CA ASP A 49 11.58 6.74 -2.25
C ASP A 49 10.98 7.69 -3.31
N ASN A 50 9.73 7.46 -3.72
CA ASN A 50 9.06 8.25 -4.75
C ASN A 50 8.28 9.47 -4.21
N PHE A 51 7.75 9.41 -2.99
CA PHE A 51 6.75 10.39 -2.52
C PHE A 51 6.96 10.91 -1.09
N GLY A 52 7.88 10.34 -0.30
CA GLY A 52 7.89 10.62 1.14
C GLY A 52 9.25 10.51 1.82
N GLN A 53 10.34 10.37 1.08
CA GLN A 53 11.67 10.33 1.66
C GLN A 53 12.06 11.74 2.08
N TRP A 54 12.47 11.87 3.34
CA TRP A 54 13.12 13.07 3.82
C TRP A 54 14.47 13.22 3.12
N ASP A 55 14.62 14.28 2.33
CA ASP A 55 15.83 14.60 1.56
C ASP A 55 16.81 15.52 2.34
N GLY A 56 16.46 15.89 3.57
CA GLY A 56 17.29 16.74 4.41
C GLY A 56 18.30 15.96 5.26
N ASP A 57 19.09 16.71 6.03
CA ASP A 57 20.00 16.12 7.02
C ASP A 57 19.26 15.24 8.03
N VAL A 58 19.98 14.28 8.63
CA VAL A 58 19.45 13.40 9.67
C VAL A 58 18.73 14.25 10.72
N LEU A 59 17.45 13.97 10.94
CA LEU A 59 16.63 14.65 11.94
C LEU A 59 17.24 14.41 13.32
N GLN A 60 18.01 15.39 13.81
CA GLN A 60 18.51 15.38 15.17
C GLN A 60 17.43 15.94 16.08
N ARG A 61 17.00 15.13 17.05
CA ARG A 61 16.14 15.61 18.12
C ARG A 61 16.95 16.62 18.95
N PRO A 62 16.47 17.87 19.12
CA PRO A 62 17.13 18.83 19.97
C PRO A 62 17.07 18.39 21.44
N ASP A 63 18.00 18.92 22.23
CA ASP A 63 18.04 18.72 23.67
C ASP A 63 16.70 19.09 24.33
N GLN A 64 16.32 18.34 25.35
CA GLN A 64 15.09 18.59 26.11
C GLN A 64 15.28 19.86 26.95
N ASP A 65 14.38 20.82 26.79
CA ASP A 65 14.43 22.09 27.52
C ASP A 65 13.74 21.96 28.90
N ALA A 66 13.97 22.93 29.78
CA ALA A 66 13.52 22.92 31.17
C ALA A 66 11.99 22.87 31.35
N LEU A 67 11.22 23.24 30.32
CA LEU A 67 9.76 23.23 30.31
C LEU A 67 9.14 21.94 29.77
N GLU A 68 9.96 21.04 29.24
CA GLU A 68 9.49 19.79 28.64
C GLU A 68 9.78 18.61 29.58
N GLN A 69 8.80 17.73 29.78
CA GLN A 69 8.97 16.46 30.49
C GLN A 69 8.69 15.30 29.52
N ARG A 70 9.72 14.52 29.21
CA ARG A 70 9.64 13.33 28.34
C ARG A 70 9.73 12.05 29.17
N GLU A 71 9.05 11.02 28.71
CA GLU A 71 9.23 9.67 29.25
C GLU A 71 10.62 9.13 28.91
N ILE A 72 11.25 8.50 29.89
CA ILE A 72 12.52 7.80 29.72
C ILE A 72 12.16 6.38 29.25
N LEU A 73 12.66 5.98 28.09
CA LEU A 73 12.55 4.60 27.62
C LEU A 73 13.75 3.82 28.19
N ASP A 74 13.47 2.76 28.95
CA ASP A 74 14.47 1.80 29.46
C ASP A 74 15.14 0.98 28.33
#